data_AF-A0A832P517-F1
#
_entry.id   AF-A0A832P517-F1
#
_cell.length_a   1.000
_cell.length_b   1.000
_cell.length_c   1.000
_cell.angle_alpha   90.00
_cell.angle_beta   90.00
_cell.angle_gamma   90.00
#
_symmetry.space_group_name_H-M   'P 1'
#
loop_
_entity.id
_entity.type
_entity.pdbx_description
1 polymer ?
#
loop_
_entity_poly.entity_id
_entity_poly.type
_entity_poly.pdbx_seq_one_letter_code
_entity_poly.pdbx_strand_id
1 'polypeptide(L)'
;MRNKTVEFAGKKIRVEEKRIGELEKIVADLFPESKGNIQKVDLGKLLEQAGFDLLYKKLPIIFPDITKDDIKNAYMSELEQLIEVFVDVNFTGLKRLIKPLMNLIQAGLPQKS
;
A
#
# COMPACT_ATOMS: atom_id res chain seq x y z
N MET A 1 18.61 -2.09 0.47
CA MET A 1 17.42 -1.59 -0.23
C MET A 1 16.64 -2.79 -0.73
N ARG A 2 15.45 -3.02 -0.17
CA ARG A 2 14.59 -4.15 -0.55
C ARG A 2 13.96 -3.88 -1.92
N ASN A 3 13.82 -4.91 -2.74
CA ASN A 3 13.08 -4.83 -4.00
C ASN A 3 12.49 -6.20 -4.35
N LYS A 4 11.45 -6.19 -5.19
CA LYS A 4 10.83 -7.37 -5.79
C LYS A 4 10.32 -7.01 -7.18
N THR A 5 10.33 -7.97 -8.10
CA THR A 5 9.71 -7.82 -9.42
C THR A 5 8.41 -8.61 -9.45
N VAL A 6 7.37 -8.01 -10.02
CA VAL A 6 6.04 -8.61 -10.20
C VAL A 6 5.61 -8.45 -11.65
N GLU A 7 4.81 -9.37 -12.16
CA GLU A 7 4.17 -9.22 -13.48
C GLU A 7 2.81 -8.55 -13.32
N PHE A 8 2.56 -7.50 -14.10
CA PHE A 8 1.32 -6.74 -14.09
C PHE A 8 0.98 -6.33 -15.52
N ALA A 9 -0.20 -6.72 -16.02
CA ALA A 9 -0.63 -6.46 -17.39
C ALA A 9 0.40 -6.93 -18.44
N GLY A 10 1.04 -8.08 -18.19
CA GLY A 10 2.09 -8.62 -19.06
C GLY A 10 3.44 -7.88 -19.02
N LYS A 11 3.61 -6.91 -18.11
CA LYS A 11 4.86 -6.17 -17.91
C LYS A 11 5.53 -6.58 -16.61
N LYS A 12 6.87 -6.57 -16.59
CA LYS A 12 7.65 -6.75 -15.36
C LYS A 12 7.81 -5.41 -14.65
N ILE A 13 7.15 -5.25 -13.52
CA ILE A 13 7.19 -4.05 -12.68
C ILE A 13 8.15 -4.29 -11.52
N ARG A 14 9.13 -3.40 -11.37
CA ARG A 14 10.08 -3.46 -10.28
C ARG A 14 9.61 -2.57 -9.13
N VAL A 15 9.32 -3.20 -8.00
CA VAL A 15 8.90 -2.51 -6.78
C VAL A 15 10.10 -2.35 -5.88
N GLU A 16 10.43 -1.10 -5.54
CA GLU A 16 11.57 -0.75 -4.73
C GLU A 16 11.16 -0.16 -3.37
N GLU A 17 12.00 -0.38 -2.38
CA GLU A 17 11.87 0.23 -1.05
C GLU A 17 12.00 1.75 -1.15
N LYS A 18 10.97 2.44 -0.66
CA LYS A 18 10.89 3.89 -0.60
C LYS A 18 11.29 4.39 0.79
N ARG A 19 11.85 5.60 0.84
CA ARG A 19 12.14 6.31 2.09
C ARG A 19 10.83 6.69 2.79
N ILE A 20 10.87 6.86 4.11
CA ILE A 20 9.68 7.24 4.90
C ILE A 20 9.01 8.51 4.36
N GLY A 21 9.78 9.57 4.06
CA GLY A 21 9.23 10.80 3.50
C GLY A 21 8.66 10.66 2.08
N GLU A 22 9.07 9.65 1.32
CA GLU A 22 8.45 9.33 0.01
C GLU A 22 7.12 8.59 0.22
N LEU A 23 7.07 7.68 1.20
CA LEU A 23 5.83 7.00 1.59
C LEU A 23 4.80 7.99 2.15
N GLU A 24 5.20 8.96 2.98
CA GLU A 24 4.31 10.01 3.49
C GLU A 24 3.67 10.81 2.35
N LYS A 25 4.46 11.22 1.35
CA LYS A 25 3.95 11.90 0.15
C LYS A 25 2.99 11.03 -0.64
N ILE A 26 3.35 9.77 -0.88
CA ILE A 26 2.48 8.82 -1.57
C ILE A 26 1.15 8.66 -0.82
N VAL A 27 1.17 8.46 0.50
CA VAL A 27 -0.04 8.32 1.30
C VAL A 27 -0.89 9.61 1.26
N ALA A 28 -0.27 10.79 1.34
CA ALA A 28 -0.98 12.06 1.21
C ALA A 28 -1.58 12.27 -0.19
N ASP A 29 -0.88 11.87 -1.25
CA ASP A 29 -1.36 11.98 -2.63
C ASP A 29 -2.49 10.99 -2.92
N LEU A 30 -2.42 9.78 -2.37
CA LEU A 30 -3.43 8.73 -2.55
C LEU A 30 -4.68 8.98 -1.71
N PHE A 31 -4.48 9.45 -0.48
CA PHE A 31 -5.52 9.67 0.53
C PHE A 31 -5.37 11.09 1.10
N PRO A 32 -5.80 12.14 0.38
CA PRO A 32 -5.68 13.52 0.85
C PRO A 32 -6.30 13.73 2.24
N GLU A 33 -7.41 13.05 2.52
CA GLU A 33 -8.10 13.03 3.80
C GLU A 33 -7.26 12.43 4.95
N SER A 34 -6.30 11.56 4.63
CA SER A 34 -5.39 10.97 5.62
C SER A 34 -4.31 11.95 6.07
N LYS A 35 -4.03 13.01 5.30
CA LYS A 35 -2.90 13.94 5.48
C LYS A 35 -1.55 13.22 5.67
N GLY A 36 -1.35 12.09 4.99
CA GLY A 36 -0.13 11.27 5.11
C GLY A 36 -0.13 10.29 6.29
N ASN A 37 -1.20 10.23 7.09
CA ASN A 37 -1.29 9.27 8.19
C ASN A 37 -1.81 7.91 7.72
N ILE A 38 -0.92 6.93 7.61
CA ILE A 38 -1.23 5.58 7.14
C ILE A 38 -2.25 4.82 8.02
N GLN A 39 -2.39 5.16 9.30
CA GLN A 39 -3.39 4.53 10.19
C GLN A 39 -4.82 4.97 9.85
N LYS A 40 -4.98 6.02 9.06
CA LYS A 40 -6.28 6.54 8.60
C LYS A 40 -6.66 6.04 7.21
N VAL A 41 -5.83 5.18 6.62
CA VAL A 41 -6.03 4.63 5.27
C VAL A 41 -6.92 3.38 5.36
N ASP A 42 -8.10 3.44 4.73
CA ASP A 42 -9.02 2.32 4.56
C ASP A 42 -9.11 1.94 3.07
N LEU A 43 -8.44 0.85 2.69
CA LEU A 43 -8.38 0.38 1.31
C LEU A 43 -9.74 -0.11 0.79
N GLY A 44 -10.59 -0.66 1.67
CA GLY A 44 -11.93 -1.14 1.31
C GLY A 44 -12.85 0.02 0.96
N LYS A 45 -12.87 1.06 1.79
CA LYS A 45 -13.61 2.29 1.50
C LYS A 45 -13.12 3.01 0.25
N LEU A 46 -11.82 2.92 -0.06
CA LEU A 46 -11.28 3.55 -1.26
C LEU A 46 -11.82 2.89 -2.54
N LEU A 47 -11.92 1.57 -2.56
CA LEU A 47 -12.53 0.83 -3.67
C LEU A 47 -14.04 1.09 -3.77
N GLU A 48 -14.74 1.17 -2.64
CA GLU A 48 -16.18 1.43 -2.57
C GLU A 48 -16.56 2.88 -2.93
N GLN A 49 -15.81 3.88 -2.45
CA GLN A 49 -16.16 5.29 -2.60
C GLN A 49 -15.60 5.93 -3.88
N ALA A 50 -14.44 5.48 -4.35
CA ALA A 50 -13.72 6.18 -5.40
C ALA A 50 -13.75 5.46 -6.76
N GLY A 51 -14.16 4.18 -6.77
CA GLY A 51 -14.28 3.36 -7.96
C GLY A 51 -12.95 3.17 -8.71
N PHE A 52 -13.03 2.52 -9.87
CA PHE A 52 -11.86 2.24 -10.71
C PHE A 52 -11.15 3.51 -11.22
N ASP A 53 -11.85 4.64 -11.28
CA ASP A 53 -11.27 5.92 -11.70
C ASP A 53 -10.16 6.41 -10.78
N LEU A 54 -10.25 6.12 -9.48
CA LEU A 54 -9.16 6.46 -8.57
C LEU A 54 -7.96 5.55 -8.82
N LEU A 55 -8.16 4.25 -9.02
CA LEU A 55 -7.08 3.32 -9.36
C LEU A 55 -6.33 3.77 -10.61
N TYR A 56 -7.07 4.14 -11.67
CA TYR A 56 -6.51 4.64 -12.93
C TYR A 56 -5.67 5.91 -12.79
N LYS A 57 -6.01 6.79 -11.85
CA LYS A 57 -5.27 8.04 -11.61
C LYS A 57 -4.10 7.86 -10.65
N LYS A 58 -4.24 6.96 -9.68
CA LYS A 58 -3.37 6.88 -8.52
C LYS A 58 -2.27 5.83 -8.65
N LEU A 59 -2.58 4.66 -9.19
CA LEU A 59 -1.58 3.61 -9.37
C LEU A 59 -0.38 4.05 -10.23
N PRO A 60 -0.54 4.82 -11.33
CA PRO A 60 0.60 5.33 -12.09
C PRO A 60 1.50 6.30 -11.31
N ILE A 61 0.99 6.94 -10.25
CA ILE A 61 1.79 7.83 -9.39
C ILE A 61 2.70 6.99 -8.48
N ILE A 62 2.21 5.86 -7.98
CA ILE A 62 2.97 4.95 -7.11
C ILE A 62 3.98 4.13 -7.93
N PHE A 63 3.54 3.67 -9.09
CA PHE A 63 4.27 2.82 -10.02
C PHE A 63 4.34 3.53 -11.38
N PRO A 64 5.36 4.38 -11.62
CA PRO A 64 5.46 5.16 -12.86
C PRO A 64 5.51 4.32 -14.14
N ASP A 65 5.87 3.04 -14.01
CA ASP A 65 6.02 2.10 -15.12
C ASP A 65 4.68 1.50 -15.60
N ILE A 66 3.55 1.80 -14.92
CA ILE A 66 2.22 1.37 -15.34
C ILE A 66 1.38 2.55 -15.82
N THR A 67 0.59 2.31 -16.86
CA THR A 67 -0.33 3.28 -17.45
C THR A 67 -1.77 2.98 -17.06
N LYS A 68 -2.67 3.94 -17.35
CA LYS A 68 -4.12 3.72 -17.21
C LYS A 68 -4.60 2.49 -18.01
N ASP A 69 -4.07 2.29 -19.21
CA ASP A 69 -4.48 1.17 -20.05
C ASP A 69 -3.97 -0.16 -19.52
N ASP A 70 -2.78 -0.20 -18.90
CA ASP A 70 -2.30 -1.40 -18.21
C ASP A 70 -3.28 -1.79 -17.09
N ILE A 71 -3.72 -0.82 -16.29
CA ILE A 71 -4.65 -1.06 -15.17
C ILE A 71 -6.02 -1.56 -15.66
N LYS A 72 -6.50 -1.06 -16.81
CA LYS A 72 -7.77 -1.50 -17.40
C LYS A 72 -7.71 -2.93 -17.93
N ASN A 73 -6.55 -3.37 -18.40
CA ASN A 73 -6.35 -4.68 -18.99
C ASN A 73 -5.76 -5.71 -18.00
N ALA A 74 -5.43 -5.29 -16.78
CA ALA A 74 -4.94 -6.16 -15.73
C ALA A 74 -6.08 -6.97 -15.10
N TYR A 75 -5.77 -8.21 -14.73
CA TYR A 75 -6.64 -9.01 -13.87
C TYR A 75 -6.63 -8.44 -12.44
N MET A 76 -7.74 -8.61 -11.72
CA MET A 76 -7.82 -8.21 -10.30
C MET A 76 -6.71 -8.88 -9.47
N SER A 77 -6.38 -10.13 -9.76
CA SER A 77 -5.29 -10.86 -9.09
C SER A 77 -3.91 -10.24 -9.33
N GLU A 78 -3.65 -9.66 -10.51
CA GLU A 78 -2.40 -8.95 -10.78
C GLU A 78 -2.33 -7.64 -9.96
N LEU A 79 -3.47 -6.95 -9.82
CA LEU A 79 -3.57 -5.77 -8.97
C LEU A 79 -3.33 -6.12 -7.49
N GLU A 80 -3.99 -7.16 -6.98
CA GLU A 80 -3.77 -7.67 -5.63
C GLU A 80 -2.29 -7.99 -5.38
N GLN A 81 -1.66 -8.71 -6.33
CA GLN A 81 -0.25 -9.08 -6.24
C GLN A 81 0.68 -7.85 -6.24
N LEU A 82 0.42 -6.86 -7.10
CA LEU A 82 1.18 -5.61 -7.15
C LEU A 82 1.12 -4.87 -5.81
N ILE A 83 -0.07 -4.78 -5.21
CA ILE A 83 -0.27 -4.15 -3.90
C ILE A 83 0.40 -4.94 -2.79
N GLU A 84 0.26 -6.26 -2.77
CA GLU A 84 0.90 -7.13 -1.78
C GLU A 84 2.43 -6.95 -1.80
N VAL A 85 3.03 -6.99 -2.99
CA VAL A 85 4.48 -6.79 -3.18
C VAL A 85 4.92 -5.40 -2.70
N PHE A 86 4.15 -4.35 -3.01
CA PHE A 86 4.41 -3.01 -2.50
C PHE A 86 4.38 -2.95 -0.97
N VAL A 87 3.38 -3.57 -0.36
CA VAL A 87 3.25 -3.61 1.10
C VAL A 87 4.41 -4.40 1.73
N ASP A 88 4.80 -5.52 1.14
CA ASP A 88 5.95 -6.30 1.59
C ASP A 88 7.25 -5.50 1.54
N VAL A 89 7.56 -4.93 0.38
CA VAL A 89 8.82 -4.22 0.17
C VAL A 89 8.94 -3.03 1.13
N ASN A 90 7.86 -2.30 1.37
CA ASN A 90 7.90 -1.05 2.14
C ASN A 90 7.57 -1.24 3.63
N PHE A 91 6.64 -2.13 3.99
CA PHE A 91 6.07 -2.23 5.33
C PHE A 91 6.34 -3.54 6.07
N THR A 92 7.10 -4.50 5.52
CA THR A 92 7.43 -5.76 6.25
C THR A 92 8.04 -5.51 7.63
N GLY A 93 8.97 -4.54 7.76
CA GLY A 93 9.55 -4.19 9.07
C GLY A 93 8.49 -3.68 10.05
N LEU A 94 7.62 -2.77 9.61
CA LEU A 94 6.53 -2.25 10.42
C LEU A 94 5.54 -3.35 10.84
N LYS A 95 5.13 -4.24 9.90
CA LYS A 95 4.26 -5.40 10.19
C LYS A 95 4.86 -6.28 11.30
N ARG A 96 6.17 -6.48 11.29
CA ARG A 96 6.90 -7.26 12.32
C ARG A 96 6.97 -6.54 13.67
N LEU A 97 7.00 -5.21 13.68
CA LEU A 97 7.06 -4.41 14.91
C LEU A 97 5.69 -4.23 15.59
N ILE A 98 4.59 -4.19 14.83
CA ILE A 98 3.24 -4.01 15.37
C ILE A 98 2.87 -5.11 16.37
N LYS A 99 3.18 -6.38 16.07
CA LYS A 99 2.79 -7.52 16.93
C LYS A 99 3.48 -7.48 18.31
N PRO A 100 4.81 -7.31 18.43
CA PRO A 100 5.47 -7.06 19.71
C PRO A 100 4.93 -5.85 20.45
N LEU A 101 4.67 -4.73 19.76
CA LEU A 101 4.12 -3.52 20.37
C LEU A 101 2.71 -3.76 20.94
N MET A 102 1.84 -4.46 20.21
CA MET A 102 0.52 -4.83 20.71
C MET A 102 0.59 -5.76 21.93
N ASN A 103 1.53 -6.72 21.93
CA ASN A 103 1.73 -7.59 23.08
C ASN A 103 2.16 -6.81 24.33
N LEU A 104 3.02 -5.79 24.17
CA LEU A 104 3.44 -4.92 25.28
C LEU A 104 2.29 -4.04 25.79
N ILE A 105 1.47 -3.50 24.87
CA ILE A 105 0.27 -2.72 25.23
C ILE A 105 -0.72 -3.60 25.99
N GLN A 106 -0.98 -4.83 25.53
CA GLN A 106 -1.86 -5.77 26.22
C GLN A 106 -1.32 -6.22 27.59
N ALA A 107 0.00 -6.39 27.71
CA ALA A 107 0.64 -6.72 28.98
C ALA A 107 0.60 -5.56 30.00
N GLY A 108 0.53 -4.31 29.53
CA GLY A 108 0.43 -3.11 30.38
C GLY A 108 -1.01 -2.64 30.68
N LEU A 109 -2.01 -3.18 29.98
CA LEU A 109 -3.42 -2.89 30.26
C LEU A 109 -3.85 -3.71 31.50
N PRO A 110 -4.42 -3.08 32.54
CA PRO A 110 -4.90 -3.82 33.70
C PRO A 110 -5.98 -4.80 33.25
N GLN A 111 -5.80 -6.09 33.54
CA GLN A 111 -6.83 -7.09 33.32
C GLN A 111 -8.05 -6.68 34.16
N LYS A 112 -9.16 -6.33 33.51
CA LYS A 112 -10.45 -6.15 34.17
C LYS A 112 -10.73 -7.45 34.95
N SER A 113 -10.61 -7.36 36.28
CA SER A 113 -11.02 -8.41 37.22
C SER A 113 -12.54 -8.46 37.32
#